data_AF-A0A1E4HSD8-F1
#
_entry.id   AF-A0A1E4HSD8-F1
#
_cell.length_a   1.000
_cell.length_b   1.000
_cell.length_c   1.000
_cell.angle_alpha   90.00
_cell.angle_beta   90.00
_cell.angle_gamma   90.00
#
_symmetry.space_group_name_H-M   'P 1'
#
loop_
_entity.id
_entity.type
_entity.pdbx_description
1 polymer ?
#
loop_
_entity_poly.entity_id
_entity_poly.type
_entity_poly.pdbx_seq_one_letter_code
_entity_poly.pdbx_strand_id
1 'polypeptide(L)'
;MIGASVALASLWIGFGPETWDFDPSEVRAVPRVRASWHAVNRSDRASEPPPAITPRSRGWKTEEPDGRRASFESSSGRPDHDADASRDLQIHDLEPGSSPVESRHDDADAEQAEFRVQRRNWPPEIASAFERLEMAQRAAMMGLPIEAWRFDTVRAGYEEMLKTHRDNSSLHEEIRVRLASLSRLERGADAARKVDQILERSHQRDRALAQVASSLASEQRAQARAFHAIGMIQPSSKRNQGRKLYTLIGPNGSRRAYLDIPPGVEVENLISHRVGVRGAVNYDETLGSRLITVRDIEELSVQE
;
A
#
# COMPACT_ATOMS: atom_id res chain seq x y z
N MET A 1 9.53 18.00 -47.01
CA MET A 1 9.20 19.08 -46.06
C MET A 1 7.82 18.84 -45.48
N ILE A 2 7.70 18.14 -44.35
CA ILE A 2 6.61 18.29 -43.37
C ILE A 2 7.23 17.91 -42.03
N GLY A 3 7.51 18.91 -41.19
CA GLY A 3 8.00 18.73 -39.83
C GLY A 3 6.81 18.77 -38.87
N ALA A 4 6.60 17.69 -38.12
CA ALA A 4 5.65 17.64 -37.03
C ALA A 4 6.41 17.88 -35.72
N SER A 5 6.34 19.10 -35.20
CA SER A 5 6.79 19.44 -33.85
C SER A 5 5.78 18.90 -32.84
N VAL A 6 6.19 17.92 -32.05
CA VAL A 6 5.47 17.46 -30.86
C VAL A 6 5.87 18.37 -29.70
N ALA A 7 4.96 19.24 -29.28
CA ALA A 7 5.11 20.03 -28.06
C ALA A 7 4.77 19.13 -26.85
N LEU A 8 5.80 18.76 -26.09
CA LEU A 8 5.64 18.18 -24.76
C LEU A 8 5.24 19.29 -23.79
N ALA A 9 3.97 19.28 -23.39
CA ALA A 9 3.48 20.12 -22.30
C ALA A 9 3.92 19.52 -20.96
N SER A 10 4.90 20.17 -20.33
CA SER A 10 5.33 19.88 -18.96
C SER A 10 4.24 20.28 -17.97
N LEU A 11 3.42 19.31 -17.53
CA LEU A 11 2.49 19.49 -16.42
C LEU A 11 3.27 19.37 -15.10
N TRP A 12 3.78 20.50 -14.62
CA TRP A 12 4.30 20.64 -13.26
C TRP A 12 3.15 20.56 -12.26
N ILE A 13 2.96 19.39 -11.64
CA ILE A 13 2.14 19.25 -10.43
C ILE A 13 3.01 19.72 -9.26
N GLY A 14 2.71 20.91 -8.74
CA GLY A 14 3.36 21.48 -7.57
C GLY A 14 3.14 20.61 -6.34
N PHE A 15 4.12 19.77 -6.02
CA PHE A 15 4.27 19.14 -4.71
C PHE A 15 4.90 20.18 -3.76
N GLY A 16 4.07 20.96 -3.09
CA GLY A 16 4.52 21.74 -1.93
C GLY A 16 4.71 20.82 -0.73
N PRO A 17 5.78 20.97 0.08
CA PRO A 17 5.92 20.27 1.35
C PRO A 17 4.98 20.94 2.37
N GLU A 18 3.70 20.57 2.32
CA GLU A 18 2.79 20.84 3.43
C GLU A 18 3.15 19.86 4.55
N THR A 19 3.94 20.34 5.51
CA THR A 19 4.19 19.64 6.77
C THR A 19 2.87 19.62 7.54
N TRP A 20 2.07 18.58 7.32
CA TRP A 20 0.95 18.26 8.18
C TRP A 20 1.51 17.80 9.51
N ASP A 21 1.52 18.71 10.48
CA ASP A 21 1.83 18.46 11.89
C ASP A 21 0.70 17.59 12.45
N PHE A 22 0.79 16.29 12.17
CA PHE A 22 -0.11 15.28 12.71
C PHE A 22 0.36 14.97 14.13
N ASP A 23 -0.33 15.49 15.13
CA ASP A 23 -0.12 15.14 16.54
C ASP A 23 -0.73 13.74 16.81
N PRO A 24 0.08 12.68 16.97
CA PRO A 24 -0.43 11.34 17.23
C PRO A 24 -1.07 11.21 18.63
N SER A 25 -0.92 12.21 19.51
CA SER A 25 -1.47 12.18 20.88
C SER A 25 -2.97 12.51 20.96
N GLU A 26 -3.56 13.07 19.90
CA GLU A 26 -5.01 13.32 19.84
C GLU A 26 -5.84 12.08 19.45
N VAL A 27 -5.21 10.99 19.02
CA VAL A 27 -5.90 9.72 18.74
C VAL A 27 -6.15 8.99 20.06
N ARG A 28 -7.20 9.41 20.80
CA ARG A 28 -7.74 8.58 21.88
C ARG A 28 -8.10 7.22 21.31
N ALA A 29 -7.54 6.17 21.91
CA ALA A 29 -7.75 4.79 21.54
C ALA A 29 -9.26 4.49 21.36
N VAL A 30 -9.69 4.40 20.11
CA VAL A 30 -11.01 3.88 19.76
C VAL A 30 -10.98 2.38 20.09
N PRO A 31 -11.92 1.85 20.87
CA PRO A 31 -11.95 0.41 21.16
C PRO A 31 -12.00 -0.36 19.84
N ARG A 32 -11.05 -1.30 19.67
CA ARG A 32 -11.00 -2.24 18.55
C ARG A 32 -12.28 -3.08 18.57
N VAL A 33 -13.33 -2.62 17.89
CA VAL A 33 -14.47 -3.46 17.55
C VAL A 33 -14.01 -4.37 16.41
N ARG A 34 -13.86 -5.65 16.74
CA ARG A 34 -13.51 -6.72 15.80
C ARG A 34 -14.72 -6.94 14.88
N ALA A 35 -14.85 -6.13 13.82
CA ALA A 35 -15.85 -6.38 12.78
C ALA A 35 -15.46 -7.65 12.03
N SER A 36 -16.25 -8.72 12.21
CA SER A 36 -16.13 -9.90 11.38
C SER A 36 -16.59 -9.54 9.96
N TRP A 37 -15.68 -9.69 9.00
CA TRP A 37 -16.01 -9.57 7.58
C TRP A 37 -16.81 -10.83 7.20
N HIS A 38 -18.13 -10.74 7.23
CA HIS A 38 -18.98 -11.70 6.50
C HIS A 38 -18.99 -11.31 5.02
N ALA A 39 -18.65 -12.29 4.19
CA ALA A 39 -18.61 -12.22 2.75
C ALA A 39 -19.94 -11.69 2.16
N VAL A 40 -19.86 -10.62 1.37
CA VAL A 40 -20.98 -10.14 0.56
C VAL A 40 -21.09 -10.99 -0.69
N ASN A 41 -22.28 -11.59 -0.82
CA ASN A 41 -22.83 -12.28 -1.97
C ASN A 41 -22.57 -11.54 -3.29
N ARG A 42 -21.91 -12.22 -4.22
CA ARG A 42 -21.86 -11.86 -5.64
C ARG A 42 -22.78 -12.81 -6.39
N SER A 43 -24.09 -12.58 -6.30
CA SER A 43 -25.12 -13.26 -7.07
C SER A 43 -25.85 -12.21 -7.90
N ASP A 44 -25.32 -11.92 -9.09
CA ASP A 44 -26.10 -11.50 -10.26
C ASP A 44 -25.14 -11.35 -11.45
N ARG A 45 -24.92 -12.45 -12.15
CA ARG A 45 -24.48 -12.43 -13.55
C ARG A 45 -25.22 -13.54 -14.28
N ALA A 46 -26.36 -13.15 -14.83
CA ALA A 46 -27.16 -13.97 -15.71
C ALA A 46 -26.33 -14.40 -16.93
N SER A 47 -26.23 -15.73 -17.07
CA SER A 47 -26.23 -16.54 -18.28
C SER A 47 -25.89 -15.88 -19.63
N GLU A 48 -24.64 -16.01 -20.05
CA GLU A 48 -24.31 -16.27 -21.46
C GLU A 48 -23.60 -17.63 -21.54
N PRO A 49 -24.06 -18.58 -22.38
CA PRO A 49 -23.37 -19.85 -22.56
C PRO A 49 -22.09 -19.66 -23.40
N PRO A 50 -20.95 -20.26 -23.00
CA PRO A 50 -19.75 -20.23 -23.82
C PRO A 50 -19.89 -21.11 -25.07
N PRO A 51 -19.25 -20.76 -26.20
CA PRO A 51 -19.24 -21.62 -27.39
C PRO A 51 -18.47 -22.91 -27.14
N ALA A 52 -19.00 -24.00 -27.70
CA ALA A 52 -18.44 -25.35 -27.63
C ALA A 52 -17.02 -25.41 -28.23
N ILE A 53 -16.03 -25.68 -27.37
CA ILE A 53 -14.66 -26.02 -27.78
C ILE A 53 -14.59 -27.55 -27.88
N THR A 54 -14.47 -28.06 -29.11
CA THR A 54 -14.15 -29.46 -29.37
C THR A 54 -12.73 -29.80 -28.93
N PRO A 55 -12.48 -30.93 -28.24
CA PRO A 55 -11.13 -31.33 -27.85
C PRO A 55 -10.38 -31.92 -29.06
N ARG A 56 -9.37 -31.19 -29.55
CA ARG A 56 -8.41 -31.72 -30.52
C ARG A 56 -7.33 -32.48 -29.75
N SER A 57 -7.49 -33.80 -29.70
CA SER A 57 -6.50 -34.78 -29.28
C SER A 57 -5.14 -34.52 -29.93
N ARG A 58 -4.15 -34.16 -29.12
CA ARG A 58 -2.74 -34.20 -29.51
C ARG A 58 -1.98 -34.85 -28.37
N GLY A 59 -1.70 -36.15 -28.53
CA GLY A 59 -0.93 -36.96 -27.60
C GLY A 59 0.52 -36.45 -27.55
N TRP A 60 0.99 -36.16 -26.34
CA TRP A 60 2.39 -35.95 -26.06
C TRP A 60 2.77 -37.12 -25.17
N LYS A 61 3.60 -38.02 -25.72
CA LYS A 61 4.27 -39.08 -24.96
C LYS A 61 5.19 -38.42 -23.96
N THR A 62 4.89 -38.59 -22.68
CA THR A 62 5.83 -38.31 -21.59
C THR A 62 6.79 -39.49 -21.53
N GLU A 63 7.98 -39.33 -22.11
CA GLU A 63 9.12 -40.17 -21.77
C GLU A 63 9.64 -39.72 -20.41
N GLU A 64 9.66 -40.68 -19.51
CA GLU A 64 10.12 -40.63 -18.13
C GLU A 64 11.65 -40.75 -18.13
N PRO A 65 12.43 -39.76 -17.66
CA PRO A 65 13.80 -39.99 -17.26
C PRO A 65 13.82 -40.29 -15.76
N ASP A 66 13.94 -41.58 -15.51
CA ASP A 66 14.44 -42.17 -14.29
C ASP A 66 15.82 -41.60 -13.93
N GLY A 67 16.06 -41.37 -12.64
CA GLY A 67 17.43 -41.25 -12.12
C GLY A 67 17.78 -39.96 -11.37
N ARG A 68 18.07 -40.19 -10.09
CA ARG A 68 19.01 -39.47 -9.20
C ARG A 68 18.42 -38.29 -8.41
N ARG A 69 17.81 -38.65 -7.28
CA ARG A 69 17.89 -37.88 -6.03
C ARG A 69 19.35 -37.64 -5.67
N ALA A 70 19.85 -36.44 -5.92
CA ALA A 70 20.99 -35.91 -5.20
C ALA A 70 20.47 -35.28 -3.90
N SER A 71 20.82 -35.89 -2.77
CA SER A 71 20.69 -35.28 -1.45
C SER A 71 21.54 -34.01 -1.42
N PHE A 72 20.90 -32.85 -1.48
CA PHE A 72 21.57 -31.58 -1.28
C PHE A 72 21.42 -31.23 0.20
N GLU A 73 22.43 -31.57 1.00
CA GLU A 73 22.63 -31.00 2.32
C GLU A 73 22.95 -29.51 2.15
N SER A 74 21.93 -28.66 2.22
CA SER A 74 22.12 -27.23 2.40
C SER A 74 22.53 -26.98 3.85
N SER A 75 23.83 -27.13 4.12
CA SER A 75 24.50 -26.48 5.24
C SER A 75 24.53 -24.98 4.98
N SER A 76 23.47 -24.29 5.40
CA SER A 76 23.47 -22.82 5.49
C SER A 76 24.13 -22.44 6.81
N GLY A 77 25.46 -22.27 6.76
CA GLY A 77 26.19 -21.52 7.77
C GLY A 77 25.62 -20.12 7.86
N ARG A 78 24.96 -19.82 8.98
CA ARG A 78 24.62 -18.46 9.40
C ARG A 78 25.94 -17.69 9.62
N PRO A 79 26.14 -16.52 9.00
CA PRO A 79 27.10 -15.57 9.52
C PRO A 79 26.49 -14.93 10.76
N ASP A 80 27.08 -15.22 11.90
CA ASP A 80 27.00 -14.38 13.09
C ASP A 80 27.62 -13.03 12.72
N HIS A 81 26.77 -12.05 12.45
CA HIS A 81 27.15 -10.64 12.48
C HIS A 81 26.42 -9.98 13.63
N ASP A 82 27.11 -10.02 14.75
CA ASP A 82 26.89 -9.16 15.90
C ASP A 82 26.99 -7.68 15.52
N ALA A 83 26.27 -6.91 16.36
CA ALA A 83 26.61 -5.60 16.87
C ALA A 83 26.06 -4.34 16.17
N ASP A 84 25.37 -3.58 17.02
CA ASP A 84 25.27 -2.11 17.00
C ASP A 84 24.35 -1.44 16.00
N ALA A 85 23.04 -1.62 16.21
CA ALA A 85 22.09 -0.51 16.10
C ALA A 85 20.86 -0.72 17.02
N SER A 86 21.09 -1.14 18.26
CA SER A 86 20.10 -0.96 19.34
C SER A 86 20.13 0.51 19.73
N ARG A 87 19.52 1.34 18.90
CA ARG A 87 19.28 2.74 19.22
C ARG A 87 18.18 2.76 20.28
N ASP A 88 18.58 3.16 21.48
CA ASP A 88 17.75 3.46 22.64
C ASP A 88 16.45 4.19 22.24
N LEU A 89 15.41 3.43 21.92
CA LEU A 89 14.07 3.81 22.26
C LEU A 89 13.92 3.39 23.71
N GLN A 90 14.39 4.28 24.60
CA GLN A 90 13.86 4.39 25.95
C GLN A 90 12.36 4.66 25.82
N ILE A 91 11.61 3.60 25.57
CA ILE A 91 10.20 3.51 25.95
C ILE A 91 10.30 3.55 27.46
N HIS A 92 10.24 4.76 28.00
CA HIS A 92 10.01 5.01 29.41
C HIS A 92 8.98 3.99 29.89
N ASP A 93 9.35 3.28 30.96
CA ASP A 93 8.45 2.52 31.81
C ASP A 93 7.20 3.35 32.08
N LEU A 94 6.21 3.19 31.21
CA LEU A 94 4.82 3.44 31.54
C LEU A 94 4.51 2.33 32.53
N GLU A 95 4.74 2.63 33.80
CA GLU A 95 4.16 1.83 34.87
C GLU A 95 2.70 1.54 34.47
N PRO A 96 2.28 0.27 34.44
CA PRO A 96 0.87 -0.05 34.41
C PRO A 96 0.31 0.37 35.77
N GLY A 97 0.13 1.68 35.94
CA GLY A 97 -0.71 2.25 36.97
C GLY A 97 -2.08 1.67 36.73
N SER A 98 -2.37 0.59 37.45
CA SER A 98 -3.69 0.05 37.75
C SER A 98 -4.57 1.20 38.23
N SER A 99 -5.03 2.01 37.30
CA SER A 99 -6.16 2.89 37.52
C SER A 99 -7.35 1.96 37.73
N PRO A 100 -8.04 2.03 38.86
CA PRO A 100 -9.21 1.21 39.10
C PRO A 100 -10.28 1.57 38.05
N VAL A 101 -10.35 0.79 36.97
CA VAL A 101 -11.43 0.79 35.97
C VAL A 101 -12.56 -0.14 36.47
N GLU A 102 -12.79 -0.18 37.77
CA GLU A 102 -13.92 -0.87 38.39
C GLU A 102 -14.68 0.18 39.19
N SER A 103 -15.76 0.72 38.63
CA SER A 103 -16.93 1.34 39.32
C SER A 103 -17.73 2.33 38.44
N ARG A 104 -17.29 2.71 37.23
CA ARG A 104 -18.02 3.71 36.40
C ARG A 104 -19.21 3.17 35.58
N HIS A 105 -19.49 1.86 35.61
CA HIS A 105 -20.61 1.31 34.83
C HIS A 105 -21.94 1.35 35.59
N ASP A 106 -21.93 1.32 36.93
CA ASP A 106 -23.17 1.24 37.72
C ASP A 106 -23.95 2.57 37.76
N ASP A 107 -23.26 3.71 37.63
CA ASP A 107 -23.91 5.04 37.65
C ASP A 107 -24.68 5.34 36.36
N ALA A 108 -24.23 4.81 35.22
CA ALA A 108 -24.83 5.09 33.91
C ALA A 108 -26.21 4.44 33.74
N ASP A 109 -26.47 3.34 34.46
CA ASP A 109 -27.75 2.63 34.43
C ASP A 109 -28.79 3.29 35.35
N ALA A 110 -28.35 3.88 36.47
CA ALA A 110 -29.20 4.63 37.38
C ALA A 110 -29.74 5.91 36.73
N GLU A 111 -28.87 6.69 36.07
CA GLU A 111 -29.31 7.90 35.34
C GLU A 111 -30.34 7.56 34.25
N GLN A 112 -30.11 6.49 33.48
CA GLN A 112 -31.06 6.05 32.45
C GLN A 112 -32.42 5.62 33.03
N ALA A 113 -32.46 5.06 34.23
CA ALA A 113 -33.70 4.65 34.88
C ALA A 113 -34.55 5.87 35.29
N GLU A 114 -33.94 6.92 35.82
CA GLU A 114 -34.65 8.15 36.21
C GLU A 114 -35.26 8.86 34.99
N PHE A 115 -34.54 8.94 33.87
CA PHE A 115 -35.05 9.51 32.63
C PHE A 115 -36.24 8.73 32.07
N ARG A 116 -36.25 7.39 32.19
CA ARG A 116 -37.40 6.56 31.76
C ARG A 116 -38.66 6.83 32.56
N VAL A 117 -38.53 7.18 33.85
CA VAL A 117 -39.68 7.54 34.70
C VAL A 117 -40.24 8.90 34.30
N GLN A 118 -39.39 9.88 33.99
CA GLN A 118 -39.83 11.21 33.54
C GLN A 118 -40.59 11.18 32.21
N ARG A 119 -40.18 10.33 31.26
CA ARG A 119 -40.86 10.16 29.96
C ARG A 119 -42.31 9.69 30.09
N ARG A 120 -42.66 8.90 31.12
CA ARG A 120 -44.04 8.43 31.34
C ARG A 120 -45.00 9.55 31.74
N ASN A 121 -44.48 10.69 32.19
CA ASN A 121 -45.27 11.84 32.61
C ASN A 121 -45.48 12.87 31.48
N TRP A 122 -44.94 12.63 30.28
CA TRP A 122 -45.14 13.52 29.15
C TRP A 122 -46.52 13.32 28.49
N PRO A 123 -47.11 14.39 27.92
CA PRO A 123 -48.26 14.26 27.03
C PRO A 123 -48.00 13.20 25.94
N PRO A 124 -48.99 12.37 25.60
CA PRO A 124 -48.81 11.24 24.67
C PRO A 124 -48.33 11.68 23.29
N GLU A 125 -48.73 12.89 22.86
CA GLU A 125 -48.29 13.50 21.60
C GLU A 125 -46.78 13.70 21.57
N ILE A 126 -46.21 14.31 22.63
CA ILE A 126 -44.76 14.55 22.78
C ILE A 126 -44.01 13.23 22.88
N ALA A 127 -44.49 12.31 23.71
CA ALA A 127 -43.88 10.99 23.87
C ALA A 127 -43.80 10.25 22.53
N SER A 128 -44.90 10.22 21.77
CA SER A 128 -44.93 9.55 20.46
C SER A 128 -44.00 10.21 19.43
N ALA A 129 -43.90 11.55 19.43
CA ALA A 129 -43.02 12.27 18.51
C ALA A 129 -41.55 11.99 18.84
N PHE A 130 -41.21 12.00 20.12
CA PHE A 130 -39.87 11.69 20.60
C PHE A 130 -39.47 10.24 20.27
N GLU A 131 -40.37 9.27 20.49
CA GLU A 131 -40.14 7.87 20.12
C GLU A 131 -39.91 7.68 18.60
N ARG A 132 -40.65 8.41 17.76
CA ARG A 132 -40.42 8.41 16.30
C ARG A 132 -39.02 8.89 15.94
N LEU A 133 -38.52 9.95 16.60
CA LEU A 133 -37.16 10.44 16.37
C LEU A 133 -36.10 9.46 16.86
N GLU A 134 -36.29 8.81 18.01
CA GLU A 134 -35.38 7.76 18.47
C GLU A 134 -35.36 6.55 17.52
N MET A 135 -36.51 6.14 17.00
CA MET A 135 -36.59 5.07 16.00
C MET A 135 -35.87 5.46 14.71
N ALA A 136 -36.05 6.70 14.24
CA ALA A 136 -35.33 7.21 13.07
C ALA A 136 -33.82 7.27 13.30
N GLN A 137 -33.36 7.68 14.49
CA GLN A 137 -31.95 7.64 14.87
C GLN A 137 -31.39 6.22 14.82
N ARG A 138 -32.08 5.24 15.42
CA ARG A 138 -31.64 3.83 15.39
C ARG A 138 -31.63 3.28 13.98
N ALA A 139 -32.65 3.59 13.17
CA ALA A 139 -32.72 3.18 11.77
C ALA A 139 -31.54 3.73 10.94
N ALA A 140 -31.12 4.97 11.18
CA ALA A 140 -29.95 5.56 10.51
C ALA A 140 -28.63 4.87 10.86
N MET A 141 -28.55 4.20 12.02
CA MET A 141 -27.37 3.43 12.44
C MET A 141 -27.42 1.95 12.01
N MET A 142 -28.62 1.40 11.83
CA MET A 142 -28.80 -0.02 11.55
C MET A 142 -28.44 -0.36 10.10
N GLY A 143 -27.51 -1.30 9.92
CA GLY A 143 -27.15 -1.85 8.61
C GLY A 143 -26.27 -0.97 7.74
N LEU A 144 -25.89 0.23 8.21
CA LEU A 144 -24.97 1.12 7.54
C LEU A 144 -23.64 1.20 8.29
N PRO A 145 -22.51 1.28 7.58
CA PRO A 145 -21.22 1.51 8.22
C PRO A 145 -21.13 2.96 8.74
N ILE A 146 -20.21 3.22 9.67
CA ILE A 146 -20.15 4.45 10.48
C ILE A 146 -20.00 5.69 9.59
N GLU A 147 -19.18 5.62 8.55
CA GLU A 147 -18.93 6.66 7.57
C GLU A 147 -20.19 7.09 6.79
N ALA A 148 -21.18 6.20 6.70
CA ALA A 148 -22.44 6.44 6.00
C ALA A 148 -23.55 7.03 6.88
N TRP A 149 -23.37 7.08 8.20
CA TRP A 149 -24.40 7.59 9.12
C TRP A 149 -24.70 9.07 8.89
N ARG A 150 -25.98 9.39 8.64
CA ARG A 150 -26.50 10.77 8.47
C ARG A 150 -27.63 11.01 9.48
N PHE A 151 -27.58 12.13 10.20
CA PHE A 151 -28.56 12.45 11.24
C PHE A 151 -29.25 13.81 11.06
N ASP A 152 -29.10 14.46 9.90
CA ASP A 152 -29.60 15.81 9.64
C ASP A 152 -31.12 15.93 9.91
N THR A 153 -31.91 14.97 9.42
CA THR A 153 -33.37 14.94 9.63
C THR A 153 -33.74 14.70 11.09
N VAL A 154 -32.99 13.84 11.80
CA VAL A 154 -33.25 13.53 13.21
C VAL A 154 -32.92 14.75 14.09
N ARG A 155 -31.79 15.41 13.81
CA ARG A 155 -31.36 16.65 14.47
C ARG A 155 -32.40 17.76 14.28
N ALA A 156 -32.83 18.00 13.05
CA ALA A 156 -33.87 18.99 12.76
C ALA A 156 -35.18 18.68 13.51
N GLY A 157 -35.56 17.41 13.62
CA GLY A 157 -36.75 17.00 14.39
C GLY A 157 -36.63 17.30 15.89
N TYR A 158 -35.47 17.05 16.49
CA TYR A 158 -35.22 17.39 17.89
C TYR A 158 -35.20 18.91 18.12
N GLU A 159 -34.57 19.68 17.22
CA GLU A 159 -34.54 21.14 17.29
C GLU A 159 -35.93 21.77 17.13
N GLU A 160 -36.76 21.22 16.25
CA GLU A 160 -38.15 21.67 16.11
C GLU A 160 -38.94 21.39 17.39
N MET A 161 -38.77 20.21 17.99
CA MET A 161 -39.44 19.85 19.24
C MET A 161 -39.07 20.81 20.40
N LEU A 162 -37.81 21.27 20.47
CA LEU A 162 -37.39 22.33 21.40
C LEU A 162 -38.06 23.67 21.12
N LYS A 163 -38.32 24.02 19.84
CA LYS A 163 -38.99 25.27 19.48
C LYS A 163 -40.48 25.24 19.81
N THR A 164 -41.14 24.10 19.61
CA THR A 164 -42.58 23.92 19.83
C THR A 164 -42.93 23.84 21.32
N HIS A 165 -42.10 23.19 22.14
CA HIS A 165 -42.42 22.85 23.53
C HIS A 165 -41.55 23.59 24.56
N ARG A 166 -41.42 24.91 24.41
CA ARG A 166 -40.49 25.75 25.20
C ARG A 166 -40.68 25.69 26.71
N ASP A 167 -41.89 25.43 27.16
CA ASP A 167 -42.27 25.47 28.58
C ASP A 167 -42.00 24.15 29.32
N ASN A 168 -41.61 23.08 28.60
CA ASN A 168 -41.32 21.78 29.20
C ASN A 168 -39.81 21.60 29.48
N SER A 169 -39.39 21.97 30.68
CA SER A 169 -37.98 21.90 31.12
C SER A 169 -37.40 20.48 31.10
N SER A 170 -38.19 19.47 31.48
CA SER A 170 -37.75 18.06 31.47
C SER A 170 -37.46 17.55 30.06
N LEU A 171 -38.32 17.90 29.09
CA LEU A 171 -38.14 17.56 27.68
C LEU A 171 -36.91 18.27 27.09
N HIS A 172 -36.71 19.53 27.45
CA HIS A 172 -35.55 20.31 26.99
C HIS A 172 -34.23 19.65 27.37
N GLU A 173 -34.10 19.19 28.61
CA GLU A 173 -32.87 18.57 29.07
C GLU A 173 -32.61 17.23 28.36
N GLU A 174 -33.63 16.39 28.22
CA GLU A 174 -33.49 15.13 27.47
C GLU A 174 -33.08 15.39 26.01
N ILE A 175 -33.74 16.33 25.31
CA ILE A 175 -33.39 16.63 23.92
C ILE A 175 -31.95 17.16 23.81
N ARG A 176 -31.48 17.99 24.76
CA ARG A 176 -30.09 18.46 24.79
C ARG A 176 -29.10 17.30 24.90
N VAL A 177 -29.35 16.34 25.80
CA VAL A 177 -28.53 15.13 25.94
C VAL A 177 -28.51 14.34 24.63
N ARG A 178 -29.66 14.19 23.95
CA ARG A 178 -29.75 13.49 22.66
C ARG A 178 -29.00 14.21 21.54
N LEU A 179 -29.14 15.53 21.43
CA LEU A 179 -28.39 16.34 20.44
C LEU A 179 -26.88 16.28 20.69
N ALA A 180 -26.44 16.25 21.95
CA ALA A 180 -25.03 16.08 22.29
C ALA A 180 -24.51 14.68 21.90
N SER A 181 -25.32 13.64 22.11
CA SER A 181 -25.02 12.28 21.66
C SER A 181 -24.93 12.18 20.13
N LEU A 182 -25.90 12.74 19.39
CA LEU A 182 -25.88 12.81 17.93
C LEU A 182 -24.62 13.52 17.41
N SER A 183 -24.25 14.64 18.02
CA SER A 183 -23.03 15.38 17.66
C SER A 183 -21.74 14.59 17.92
N ARG A 184 -21.72 13.64 18.87
CA ARG A 184 -20.61 12.70 19.06
C ARG A 184 -20.58 11.64 17.95
N LEU A 185 -21.74 11.10 17.58
CA LEU A 185 -21.86 10.10 16.50
C LEU A 185 -21.45 10.68 15.15
N GLU A 186 -21.88 11.92 14.83
CA GLU A 186 -21.50 12.60 13.60
C GLU A 186 -20.00 12.86 13.51
N ARG A 187 -19.36 13.30 14.60
CA ARG A 187 -17.89 13.42 14.65
C ARG A 187 -17.19 12.09 14.43
N GLY A 188 -17.76 10.99 14.94
CA GLY A 188 -17.28 9.64 14.65
C GLY A 188 -17.41 9.28 13.17
N ALA A 189 -18.55 9.56 12.55
CA ALA A 189 -18.77 9.36 11.11
C ALA A 189 -17.83 10.21 10.24
N ASP A 190 -17.55 11.46 10.64
CA ASP A 190 -16.59 12.33 9.99
C ASP A 190 -15.16 11.77 10.07
N ALA A 191 -14.76 11.31 11.25
CA ALA A 191 -13.44 10.70 11.44
C ALA A 191 -13.29 9.44 10.58
N ALA A 192 -14.29 8.56 10.56
CA ALA A 192 -14.31 7.37 9.72
C ALA A 192 -14.13 7.72 8.23
N ARG A 193 -14.90 8.69 7.71
CA ARG A 193 -14.76 9.17 6.32
C ARG A 193 -13.37 9.69 6.00
N LYS A 194 -12.73 10.41 6.92
CA LYS A 194 -11.36 10.91 6.74
C LYS A 194 -10.37 9.74 6.64
N VAL A 195 -10.52 8.72 7.48
CA VAL A 195 -9.68 7.51 7.41
C VAL A 195 -9.84 6.80 6.07
N ASP A 196 -11.08 6.60 5.60
CA ASP A 196 -11.33 5.96 4.30
C ASP A 196 -10.71 6.74 3.14
N GLN A 197 -10.80 8.08 3.16
CA GLN A 197 -10.15 8.92 2.16
C GLN A 197 -8.62 8.79 2.17
N ILE A 198 -8.00 8.69 3.35
CA ILE A 198 -6.56 8.49 3.47
C ILE A 198 -6.16 7.12 2.90
N LEU A 199 -6.93 6.07 3.22
CA LEU A 199 -6.68 4.72 2.73
C LEU A 199 -6.82 4.64 1.20
N GLU A 200 -7.86 5.23 0.62
CA GLU A 200 -8.03 5.25 -0.83
C GLU A 200 -6.88 6.00 -1.53
N ARG A 201 -6.44 7.14 -1.01
CA ARG A 201 -5.24 7.84 -1.54
C ARG A 201 -3.98 7.00 -1.41
N SER A 202 -3.82 6.24 -0.32
CA SER A 202 -2.70 5.32 -0.15
C SER A 202 -2.73 4.23 -1.22
N HIS A 203 -3.86 3.57 -1.42
CA HIS A 203 -4.02 2.55 -2.44
C HIS A 203 -3.78 3.07 -3.85
N GLN A 204 -4.18 4.32 -4.14
CA GLN A 204 -3.87 4.95 -5.43
C GLN A 204 -2.36 5.15 -5.62
N ARG A 205 -1.64 5.61 -4.59
CA ARG A 205 -0.18 5.73 -4.63
C ARG A 205 0.49 4.37 -4.81
N ASP A 206 0.03 3.34 -4.10
CA ASP A 206 0.58 1.99 -4.21
C ASP A 206 0.40 1.42 -5.64
N ARG A 207 -0.78 1.63 -6.25
CA ARG A 207 -1.03 1.23 -7.65
C ARG A 207 -0.14 2.00 -8.62
N ALA A 208 0.05 3.31 -8.41
CA ALA A 208 0.93 4.13 -9.25
C ALA A 208 2.39 3.66 -9.16
N LEU A 209 2.89 3.40 -7.95
CA LEU A 209 4.23 2.87 -7.73
C LEU A 209 4.41 1.48 -8.37
N ALA A 210 3.40 0.61 -8.26
CA ALA A 210 3.44 -0.71 -8.90
C ALA A 210 3.49 -0.60 -10.44
N GLN A 211 2.80 0.37 -11.04
CA GLN A 211 2.87 0.63 -12.48
C GLN A 211 4.26 1.11 -12.90
N VAL A 212 4.83 2.09 -12.19
CA VAL A 212 6.19 2.59 -12.46
C VAL A 212 7.21 1.45 -12.33
N ALA A 213 7.14 0.65 -11.27
CA ALA A 213 8.02 -0.49 -11.06
C ALA A 213 7.89 -1.54 -12.19
N SER A 214 6.67 -1.81 -12.66
CA SER A 214 6.43 -2.71 -13.78
C SER A 214 7.01 -2.18 -15.09
N SER A 215 6.83 -0.90 -15.38
CA SER A 215 7.40 -0.25 -16.58
C SER A 215 8.92 -0.30 -16.57
N LEU A 216 9.55 0.10 -15.47
CA LEU A 216 11.01 0.01 -15.29
C LEU A 216 11.51 -1.43 -15.44
N ALA A 217 10.83 -2.41 -14.85
CA ALA A 217 11.20 -3.81 -15.00
C ALA A 217 11.06 -4.29 -16.46
N SER A 218 10.09 -3.78 -17.21
CA SER A 218 9.93 -4.11 -18.64
C SER A 218 11.06 -3.52 -19.50
N GLU A 219 11.45 -2.28 -19.23
CA GLU A 219 12.57 -1.61 -19.91
C GLU A 219 13.90 -2.28 -19.59
N GLN A 220 14.15 -2.61 -18.32
CA GLN A 220 15.32 -3.37 -17.92
C GLN A 220 15.41 -4.73 -18.61
N ARG A 221 14.27 -5.43 -18.77
CA ARG A 221 14.22 -6.69 -19.53
C ARG A 221 14.48 -6.46 -21.02
N ALA A 222 13.98 -5.38 -21.61
CA ALA A 222 14.24 -5.04 -23.00
C ALA A 222 15.74 -4.75 -23.22
N GLN A 223 16.36 -3.95 -22.35
CA GLN A 223 17.80 -3.70 -22.36
C GLN A 223 18.61 -4.98 -22.19
N ALA A 224 18.23 -5.85 -21.25
CA ALA A 224 18.91 -7.13 -21.02
C ALA A 224 18.80 -8.09 -22.22
N ARG A 225 17.83 -7.93 -23.12
CA ARG A 225 17.74 -8.68 -24.38
C ARG A 225 18.56 -8.05 -25.50
N ALA A 226 18.72 -6.73 -25.49
CA ALA A 226 19.46 -5.99 -26.51
C ALA A 226 20.99 -6.14 -26.36
N PHE A 227 21.48 -6.39 -25.15
CA PHE A 227 22.91 -6.53 -24.84
C PHE A 227 23.22 -7.89 -24.22
N HIS A 228 24.40 -8.43 -24.51
CA HIS A 228 24.84 -9.69 -23.91
C HIS A 228 25.29 -9.50 -22.45
N ALA A 229 25.80 -8.31 -22.13
CA ALA A 229 26.10 -7.90 -20.77
C ALA A 229 25.99 -6.37 -20.63
N ILE A 230 25.63 -5.92 -19.43
CA ILE A 230 25.55 -4.50 -19.06
C ILE A 230 26.36 -4.30 -17.78
N GLY A 231 27.15 -3.23 -17.71
CA GLY A 231 27.97 -2.90 -16.55
C GLY A 231 28.87 -1.69 -16.79
N MET A 232 29.75 -1.41 -15.83
CA MET A 232 30.79 -0.39 -15.96
C MET A 232 32.09 -1.03 -16.45
N ILE A 233 32.77 -0.40 -17.41
CA ILE A 233 34.08 -0.86 -17.87
C ILE A 233 35.15 -0.37 -16.88
N GLN A 234 36.00 -1.29 -16.43
CA GLN A 234 37.19 -0.99 -15.65
C GLN A 234 38.44 -1.62 -16.30
N PRO A 235 39.59 -0.94 -16.27
CA PRO A 235 40.85 -1.53 -16.72
C PRO A 235 41.17 -2.82 -15.96
N SER A 236 41.63 -3.87 -16.67
CA SER A 236 42.17 -5.07 -16.05
C SER A 236 43.68 -5.16 -16.20
N SER A 237 44.32 -5.86 -15.27
CA SER A 237 45.71 -6.31 -15.40
C SER A 237 45.83 -7.63 -16.20
N LYS A 238 44.71 -8.31 -16.46
CA LYS A 238 44.68 -9.58 -17.19
C LYS A 238 44.93 -9.37 -18.69
N ARG A 239 45.53 -10.39 -19.31
CA ARG A 239 45.77 -10.45 -20.76
C ARG A 239 45.26 -11.77 -21.31
N ASN A 240 44.79 -11.78 -22.56
CA ASN A 240 44.48 -12.98 -23.32
C ASN A 240 45.11 -12.87 -24.71
N GLN A 241 45.85 -13.90 -25.15
CA GLN A 241 46.57 -13.91 -26.42
C GLN A 241 47.45 -12.64 -26.63
N GLY A 242 48.08 -12.16 -25.57
CA GLY A 242 48.92 -10.94 -25.61
C GLY A 242 48.15 -9.61 -25.59
N ARG A 243 46.82 -9.62 -25.66
CA ARG A 243 45.97 -8.42 -25.64
C ARG A 243 45.47 -8.11 -24.23
N LYS A 244 45.39 -6.82 -23.89
CA LYS A 244 44.89 -6.35 -22.59
C LYS A 244 43.38 -6.54 -22.53
N LEU A 245 42.89 -7.12 -21.44
CA LEU A 245 41.45 -7.25 -21.20
C LEU A 245 40.93 -6.08 -20.37
N TYR A 246 39.63 -5.82 -20.52
CA TYR A 246 38.89 -4.94 -19.63
C TYR A 246 37.91 -5.77 -18.79
N THR A 247 37.54 -5.27 -17.62
CA THR A 247 36.60 -5.93 -16.72
C THR A 247 35.26 -5.22 -16.80
N LEU A 248 34.17 -5.97 -16.97
CA LEU A 248 32.82 -5.43 -16.89
C LEU A 248 32.26 -5.69 -15.48
N ILE A 249 31.97 -4.62 -14.76
CA ILE A 249 31.47 -4.65 -13.39
C ILE A 249 29.95 -4.44 -13.39
N GLY A 250 29.20 -5.35 -12.77
CA GLY A 250 27.75 -5.23 -12.63
C GLY A 250 27.32 -4.16 -11.62
N PRO A 251 26.02 -3.88 -11.52
CA PRO A 251 25.48 -2.85 -10.62
C PRO A 251 25.72 -3.16 -9.13
N ASN A 252 25.98 -4.41 -8.77
CA ASN A 252 26.30 -4.86 -7.41
C ASN A 252 27.81 -4.82 -7.10
N GLY A 253 28.63 -4.22 -7.97
CA GLY A 253 30.08 -4.20 -7.83
C GLY A 253 30.78 -5.52 -8.16
N SER A 254 30.05 -6.58 -8.50
CA SER A 254 30.64 -7.87 -8.88
C SER A 254 31.10 -7.89 -10.33
N ARG A 255 32.21 -8.59 -10.62
CA ARG A 255 32.67 -8.81 -12.00
C ARG A 255 31.66 -9.68 -12.74
N ARG A 256 31.17 -9.20 -13.89
CA ARG A 256 30.30 -9.95 -14.79
C ARG A 256 31.03 -10.70 -15.89
N ALA A 257 32.02 -10.05 -16.50
CA ALA A 257 32.79 -10.62 -17.60
C ALA A 257 34.14 -9.90 -17.77
N TYR A 258 35.05 -10.57 -18.46
CA TYR A 258 36.16 -9.92 -19.12
C TYR A 258 35.77 -9.57 -20.56
N LEU A 259 36.29 -8.46 -21.06
CA LEU A 259 36.03 -7.94 -22.39
C LEU A 259 37.32 -8.02 -23.20
N ASP A 260 37.28 -8.73 -24.32
CA ASP A 260 38.30 -8.68 -25.36
C ASP A 260 37.83 -7.69 -26.43
N ILE A 261 38.38 -6.47 -26.40
CA ILE A 261 37.93 -5.36 -27.25
C ILE A 261 38.88 -5.22 -28.45
N PRO A 262 38.37 -5.33 -29.69
CA PRO A 262 39.19 -5.25 -30.91
C PRO A 262 39.94 -3.90 -30.99
N PRO A 263 41.16 -3.89 -31.55
CA PRO A 263 41.88 -2.64 -31.76
C PRO A 263 41.07 -1.71 -32.67
N GLY A 264 41.07 -0.41 -32.36
CA GLY A 264 40.30 0.61 -33.09
C GLY A 264 38.97 1.01 -32.43
N VAL A 265 38.54 0.33 -31.38
CA VAL A 265 37.46 0.81 -30.50
C VAL A 265 38.08 1.62 -29.36
N GLU A 266 37.69 2.90 -29.24
CA GLU A 266 38.14 3.78 -28.15
C GLU A 266 37.38 3.45 -26.86
N VAL A 267 38.07 2.82 -25.91
CA VAL A 267 37.45 2.36 -24.64
C VAL A 267 37.66 3.37 -23.53
N GLU A 268 38.71 4.18 -23.66
CA GLU A 268 39.17 5.13 -22.66
C GLU A 268 38.08 6.14 -22.27
N ASN A 269 37.26 6.56 -23.24
CA ASN A 269 36.12 7.46 -23.03
C ASN A 269 34.94 6.78 -22.33
N LEU A 270 34.87 5.45 -22.37
CA LEU A 270 33.78 4.64 -21.80
C LEU A 270 34.10 4.08 -20.40
N ILE A 271 35.32 4.29 -19.91
CA ILE A 271 35.70 3.93 -18.54
C ILE A 271 34.83 4.72 -17.57
N SER A 272 34.37 4.06 -16.50
CA SER A 272 33.46 4.64 -15.49
C SER A 272 32.05 4.98 -15.98
N HIS A 273 31.74 4.78 -17.27
CA HIS A 273 30.39 4.89 -17.79
C HIS A 273 29.70 3.54 -17.78
N ARG A 274 28.37 3.55 -17.66
CA ARG A 274 27.55 2.35 -17.79
C ARG A 274 27.38 2.05 -19.27
N VAL A 275 27.74 0.85 -19.68
CA VAL A 275 27.68 0.46 -21.10
C VAL A 275 26.94 -0.86 -21.29
N GLY A 276 26.33 -1.00 -22.46
CA GLY A 276 25.81 -2.24 -22.99
C GLY A 276 26.82 -2.85 -23.97
N VAL A 277 27.15 -4.13 -23.80
CA VAL A 277 28.13 -4.83 -24.62
C VAL A 277 27.44 -5.90 -25.46
N ARG A 278 27.71 -5.92 -26.77
CA ARG A 278 27.32 -7.00 -27.68
C ARG A 278 28.56 -7.71 -28.20
N GLY A 279 28.53 -9.03 -28.29
CA GLY A 279 29.67 -9.81 -28.72
C GLY A 279 29.44 -11.31 -28.61
N ALA A 280 30.44 -12.10 -28.98
CA ALA A 280 30.43 -13.53 -28.75
C ALA A 280 30.79 -13.80 -27.28
N VAL A 281 29.95 -14.56 -26.57
CA VAL A 281 30.15 -14.89 -25.16
C VAL A 281 30.71 -16.29 -25.05
N ASN A 282 31.90 -16.42 -24.48
CA ASN A 282 32.54 -17.70 -24.20
C ASN A 282 32.92 -17.78 -22.72
N TYR A 283 33.03 -18.99 -22.17
CA TYR A 283 33.61 -19.19 -20.84
C TYR A 283 35.10 -19.45 -21.01
N ASP A 284 35.94 -18.71 -20.28
CA ASP A 284 37.39 -18.89 -20.27
C ASP A 284 37.80 -19.52 -18.93
N GLU A 285 38.27 -20.76 -18.98
CA GLU A 285 38.66 -21.53 -17.80
C GLU A 285 39.87 -20.93 -17.07
N THR A 286 40.80 -20.30 -17.81
CA THR A 286 42.00 -19.69 -17.24
C THR A 286 41.65 -18.42 -16.45
N LEU A 287 40.64 -17.69 -16.91
CA LEU A 287 40.11 -16.52 -16.20
C LEU A 287 39.08 -16.89 -15.13
N GLY A 288 38.56 -18.12 -15.15
CA GLY A 288 37.47 -18.58 -14.28
C GLY A 288 36.22 -17.69 -14.40
N SER A 289 35.96 -17.18 -15.60
CA SER A 289 34.96 -16.13 -15.83
C SER A 289 34.50 -16.12 -17.28
N ARG A 290 33.36 -15.49 -17.53
CA ARG A 290 32.92 -15.20 -18.90
C ARG A 290 33.88 -14.22 -19.58
N LEU A 291 34.22 -14.52 -20.83
CA LEU A 291 34.95 -13.67 -21.75
C LEU A 291 34.01 -13.29 -22.90
N ILE A 292 33.88 -11.99 -23.17
CA ILE A 292 33.08 -11.48 -24.27
C ILE A 292 34.03 -10.90 -25.32
N THR A 293 34.05 -11.50 -26.50
CA THR A 293 34.71 -10.91 -27.67
C THR A 293 33.80 -9.84 -28.21
N VAL A 294 34.17 -8.59 -27.95
CA VAL A 294 33.29 -7.43 -28.15
C VAL A 294 33.16 -7.11 -29.64
N ARG A 295 31.91 -6.98 -30.09
CA ARG A 295 31.56 -6.50 -31.44
C ARG A 295 31.15 -5.03 -31.42
N ASP A 296 30.43 -4.63 -30.37
CA ASP A 296 29.80 -3.32 -30.25
C ASP A 296 29.67 -2.95 -28.76
N ILE A 297 29.92 -1.68 -28.44
CA ILE A 297 29.78 -1.11 -27.10
C ILE A 297 28.96 0.17 -27.24
N GLU A 298 27.86 0.22 -26.52
CA GLU A 298 26.95 1.36 -26.52
C GLU A 298 26.93 1.96 -25.11
N GLU A 299 27.15 3.27 -25.01
CA GLU A 299 26.98 3.98 -23.75
C GLU A 299 25.50 4.02 -23.38
N LEU A 300 25.19 3.61 -22.16
CA LEU A 300 23.83 3.66 -21.62
C LEU A 300 23.77 4.88 -20.69
N SER A 301 23.26 5.99 -21.23
CA SER A 301 22.94 7.16 -20.42
C SER A 301 22.02 6.74 -19.28
N VAL A 302 22.40 7.05 -18.05
CA VAL A 302 21.48 6.96 -16.91
C VAL A 302 20.43 8.03 -17.15
N GLN A 303 19.22 7.64 -17.52
CA GLN A 303 18.07 8.53 -17.39
C GLN A 303 17.82 8.65 -15.89
N GLU A 304 18.35 9.73 -15.30
CA GLU A 304 17.96 10.20 -13.96
C GLU A 304 16.53 10.74 -13.96
#